data_AF-A0A0F9HJH1-F1
#
_entry.id   AF-A0A0F9HJH1-F1
#
_cell.length_a   1.000
_cell.length_b   1.000
_cell.length_c   1.000
_cell.angle_alpha   90.00
_cell.angle_beta   90.00
_cell.angle_gamma   90.00
#
_symmetry.space_group_name_H-M   'P 1'
#
loop_
_entity.id
_entity.type
_entity.pdbx_description
1 polymer ?
#
loop_
_entity_poly.entity_id
_entity_poly.type
_entity_poly.pdbx_seq_one_letter_code
_entity_poly.pdbx_strand_id
1 'polypeptide(L)' 'MTAECSHHFVIETANGPMSRGVCKKCGAIQDFKNSVTEQTWMETRNTLYTGPVADSVFPHKREGEE' A
#
# COMPACT_ATOMS: atom_id res chain seq x y z
N MET A 1 23.38 18.28 2.93
CA MET A 1 21.99 18.78 2.83
C MET A 1 21.16 17.73 2.12
N THR A 2 20.50 16.84 2.86
CA THR A 2 19.45 16.00 2.30
C THR A 2 18.18 16.83 2.29
N ALA A 3 17.93 17.52 1.18
CA ALA A 3 16.65 18.21 0.99
C ALA A 3 15.54 17.20 1.24
N GLU A 4 14.61 17.52 2.13
CA GLU A 4 13.49 16.66 2.47
C GLU A 4 12.68 16.41 1.19
N CYS A 5 12.86 15.23 0.60
CA CYS A 5 12.33 14.95 -0.71
C CYS A 5 10.95 14.33 -0.56
N SER A 6 9.90 15.09 -0.88
CA SER A 6 8.57 14.51 -1.09
C SER A 6 8.61 13.66 -2.37
N HIS A 7 8.89 12.38 -2.19
CA HIS A 7 9.21 11.46 -3.28
C HIS A 7 7.99 11.25 -4.19
N HIS A 8 8.18 11.56 -5.47
CA HIS A 8 7.27 11.18 -6.53
C HIS A 8 7.90 10.04 -7.32
N PHE A 9 7.55 8.79 -6.97
CA PHE A 9 8.07 7.59 -7.62
C PHE A 9 7.39 7.32 -8.95
N VAL A 10 8.18 7.05 -9.98
CA VAL A 10 7.72 6.44 -11.24
C VAL A 10 7.99 4.96 -11.14
N ILE A 11 6.93 4.18 -11.08
CA ILE A 11 6.99 2.72 -10.99
C ILE A 11 6.94 2.16 -12.41
N GLU A 12 7.85 1.25 -12.73
CA GLU A 12 7.89 0.59 -14.03
C GLU A 12 6.69 -0.33 -14.26
N THR A 13 6.45 -0.66 -15.53
CA THR A 13 5.44 -1.65 -15.92
C THR A 13 5.65 -2.96 -15.17
N ALA A 14 4.56 -3.54 -14.68
CA ALA A 14 4.60 -4.80 -13.95
C ALA A 14 5.11 -5.95 -14.84
N ASN A 15 6.32 -6.43 -14.55
CA ASN A 15 6.93 -7.61 -15.19
C ASN A 15 7.08 -8.80 -14.21
N GLY A 16 6.41 -8.74 -13.07
CA GLY A 16 6.53 -9.74 -12.01
C GLY A 16 5.83 -9.32 -10.71
N PRO A 17 6.13 -9.98 -9.58
CA PRO A 17 5.51 -9.67 -8.29
C PRO A 17 5.98 -8.33 -7.71
N MET A 18 7.14 -7.83 -8.14
CA MET A 18 7.68 -6.53 -7.76
C MET A 18 8.05 -5.70 -8.99
N SER A 19 7.89 -4.38 -8.88
CA SER A 19 8.32 -3.38 -9.84
C SER A 19 9.24 -2.38 -9.17
N ARG A 20 10.28 -1.95 -9.87
CA ARG A 20 11.16 -0.88 -9.42
C ARG A 20 10.52 0.49 -9.64
N GLY A 21 10.58 1.32 -8.60
CA GLY A 21 10.22 2.73 -8.65
C GLY A 21 11.44 3.63 -8.53
N VAL A 22 11.50 4.68 -9.34
CA VAL A 22 12.55 5.71 -9.26
C VAL A 22 11.93 7.07 -9.00
N CYS A 23 12.44 7.79 -8.00
CA CYS A 23 11.96 9.13 -7.69
C CYS A 23 12.40 10.14 -8.76
N LYS A 24 11.44 10.87 -9.37
CA LYS A 24 11.75 11.89 -10.39
C LYS A 24 12.61 13.05 -9.88
N LYS A 25 12.60 13.30 -8.57
CA LYS A 25 13.26 14.48 -7.97
C LYS A 25 14.69 14.19 -7.55
N CYS A 26 14.90 13.09 -6.83
CA CYS A 26 16.19 12.77 -6.22
C CYS A 26 16.83 11.47 -6.74
N GLY A 27 16.14 10.71 -7.59
CA GLY A 27 16.65 9.45 -8.13
C GLY A 27 16.63 8.28 -7.14
N ALA A 28 16.04 8.44 -5.95
CA ALA A 28 15.90 7.33 -5.00
C ALA A 28 15.16 6.14 -5.64
N ILE A 29 15.68 4.94 -5.40
CA ILE A 29 15.16 3.69 -5.94
C ILE A 29 14.47 2.91 -4.82
N GLN A 30 13.26 2.42 -5.08
CA GLN A 30 12.50 1.59 -4.15
C GLN A 30 11.70 0.54 -4.91
N ASP A 31 11.63 -0.68 -4.38
CA ASP A 31 10.84 -1.76 -4.97
C ASP A 31 9.41 -1.75 -4.41
N PHE A 32 8.42 -1.89 -5.30
CA PHE A 32 6.99 -1.89 -5.01
C PHE A 32 6.40 -3.24 -5.36
N LYS A 33 5.51 -3.76 -4.51
CA LYS A 33 4.75 -4.98 -4.81
C LYS A 33 3.62 -4.66 -5.79
N ASN A 34 3.48 -5.47 -6.82
CA ASN A 34 2.45 -5.30 -7.85
C ASN A 34 1.10 -5.89 -7.44
N SER A 35 1.10 -6.75 -6.44
CA SER A 35 -0.10 -7.34 -5.87
C SER A 35 0.05 -7.51 -4.35
N VAL A 36 -1.09 -7.48 -3.66
CA VAL A 36 -1.19 -7.83 -2.25
C VAL A 36 -2.18 -8.99 -2.12
N THR A 37 -1.91 -9.91 -1.21
CA THR A 37 -2.87 -10.98 -0.90
C THR A 37 -4.03 -10.40 -0.08
N GLU A 38 -5.19 -11.05 -0.12
CA GLU A 38 -6.36 -10.62 0.65
C GLU A 38 -6.05 -10.51 2.15
N GLN A 39 -5.28 -11.46 2.70
CA GLN A 39 -4.83 -11.40 4.10
C GLN A 39 -4.00 -10.16 4.38
N THR A 40 -3.00 -9.86 3.54
CA THR A 40 -2.15 -8.67 3.68
C THR A 40 -2.97 -7.37 3.57
N TRP A 41 -4.02 -7.35 2.74
CA TRP A 41 -4.90 -6.19 2.63
C TRP A 41 -5.70 -5.94 3.93
N MET A 42 -6.23 -7.00 4.54
CA MET A 42 -6.96 -6.91 5.82
C MET A 42 -6.03 -6.51 6.97
N GLU A 43 -4.82 -7.08 7.02
CA GLU A 43 -3.81 -6.77 8.04
C GLU A 43 -3.35 -5.30 7.97
N THR A 44 -3.08 -4.80 6.76
CA THR A 44 -2.62 -3.41 6.54
C THR A 44 -3.71 -2.40 6.93
N ARG A 45 -5.00 -2.70 6.68
CA ARG A 45 -6.11 -1.86 7.16
C ARG A 45 -6.11 -1.73 8.69
N ASN A 46 -5.80 -2.81 9.39
CA ASN A 46 -5.83 -2.84 10.84
C ASN A 46 -4.56 -2.23 11.49
N THR A 47 -3.40 -2.36 10.83
CA THR A 47 -2.10 -1.90 11.37
C THR A 47 -1.77 -0.44 11.04
N LEU A 48 -2.39 0.17 10.03
CA LEU A 48 -2.25 1.61 9.76
C LEU A 48 -3.14 2.49 10.66
N TYR A 49 -3.94 1.89 11.54
CA TYR A 49 -4.90 2.56 12.41
C TYR A 49 -4.48 2.53 13.88
N THR A 50 -3.20 2.84 14.15
CA THR A 50 -2.72 3.13 15.52
C THR A 50 -2.73 4.63 15.83
N GLY A 51 -3.34 5.44 14.96
CA GLY A 51 -3.80 6.80 15.28
C GLY A 51 -5.20 6.76 15.90
N PRO A 52 -5.52 7.64 16.88
CA PRO A 52 -6.80 7.63 17.56
C PRO A 52 -7.86 8.29 16.66
N VAL A 53 -8.54 7.50 15.83
CA VAL A 53 -9.84 7.91 15.29
C VAL A 53 -10.78 6.73 15.35
N ALA A 54 -12.06 7.02 15.51
CA ALA A 54 -13.06 6.07 15.98
C ALA A 54 -13.70 5.29 14.84
N ASP A 55 -14.27 4.15 15.21
CA ASP A 55 -15.53 3.60 14.70
C ASP A 55 -15.85 3.78 13.20
N SER A 56 -15.62 2.73 12.41
CA SER A 56 -16.27 2.52 11.12
C SER A 56 -16.39 1.02 10.84
N VAL A 57 -17.26 0.42 11.63
CA VAL A 57 -18.10 -0.74 11.31
C VAL A 57 -18.25 -0.99 9.80
N PHE A 58 -17.77 -2.15 9.33
CA PHE A 58 -18.33 -2.82 8.15
C PHE A 58 -18.49 -4.31 8.45
N PRO A 59 -19.65 -4.75 8.98
CA PRO A 59 -20.00 -6.16 9.03
C PRO A 59 -20.34 -6.58 7.60
N HIS A 60 -19.52 -7.44 7.00
CA HIS A 60 -19.96 -8.15 5.82
C HIS A 60 -20.97 -9.22 6.26
N LYS A 61 -22.25 -8.83 6.32
CA LYS A 61 -23.37 -9.78 6.41
C LYS A 61 -23.28 -10.67 5.17
N ARG A 62 -22.91 -11.94 5.31
CA ARG A 62 -23.22 -12.95 4.29
C ARG A 62 -24.62 -13.46 4.58
N GLU A 63 -25.58 -12.99 3.79
CA GLU A 63 -26.92 -13.57 3.74
C GLU A 63 -26.87 -14.79 2.79
N GLY A 64 -27.32 -15.94 3.28
CA GLY A 64 -27.71 -17.10 2.46
C GLY A 64 -26.59 -17.97 1.92
N GLU A 65 -26.26 -19.04 2.64
CA GLU A 65 -25.93 -20.33 2.03
C GLU A 65 -26.63 -21.41 2.89
N GLU A 66 -27.29 -22.34 2.21
CA GLU A 66 -28.43 -23.18 2.63
C GLU A 66 -28.20 -24.11 3.83
#